data_AF-A0A5D2LHC4-F1
#
_entry.id   AF-A0A5D2LHC4-F1
#
_cell.length_a   1.000
_cell.length_b   1.000
_cell.length_c   1.000
_cell.angle_alpha   90.00
_cell.angle_beta   90.00
_cell.angle_gamma   90.00
#
_symmetry.space_group_name_H-M   'P 1'
#
loop_
_entity.id
_entity.type
_entity.pdbx_description
1 polymer ?
#
loop_
_entity_poly.entity_id
_entity_poly.type
_entity_poly.pdbx_seq_one_letter_code
_entity_poly.pdbx_strand_id
1 'polypeptide(L)' 'MIKAVMVMNTQGKPRLAKFFDYLPVEKQQELIRRVFGVLCSRPENVSNFIEAELVRTVALSTTILLLFTLSLYFIVQKMN' A
#
# COMPACT_ATOMS: atom_id res chain seq x y z
N MET A 1 0.44 -14.55 4.86
CA MET A 1 0.07 -14.77 3.42
C MET A 1 -0.09 -13.42 2.70
N ILE A 2 0.22 -13.32 1.39
CA ILE A 2 0.04 -12.06 0.63
C ILE A 2 -1.45 -11.82 0.34
N LYS A 3 -1.94 -10.61 0.62
CA LYS A 3 -3.35 -10.21 0.47
C LYS A 3 -3.58 -9.25 -0.70
N ALA A 4 -2.61 -8.40 -0.99
CA ALA A 4 -2.66 -7.48 -2.12
C ALA A 4 -1.26 -7.13 -2.62
N VAL A 5 -1.17 -6.81 -3.91
CA VAL A 5 0.00 -6.21 -4.56
C VAL A 5 -0.46 -5.00 -5.36
N MET A 6 0.24 -3.89 -5.20
CA MET A 6 -0.08 -2.65 -5.90
C MET A 6 1.18 -1.96 -6.40
N VAL A 7 1.08 -1.36 -7.57
CA VAL A 7 2.08 -0.49 -8.15
C VAL A 7 1.40 0.83 -8.49
N MET A 8 1.95 1.93 -8.00
CA MET A 8 1.35 3.24 -8.16
C MET A 8 2.42 4.29 -8.41
N ASN A 9 2.10 5.33 -9.18
CA ASN A 9 3.05 6.42 -9.39
C ASN A 9 3.10 7.38 -8.18
N THR A 10 4.02 8.34 -8.24
CA THR A 10 4.17 9.41 -7.23
C THR A 10 2.98 10.38 -7.17
N GLN A 11 2.02 10.29 -8.10
CA GLN A 11 0.79 11.09 -8.13
C GLN A 11 -0.43 10.34 -7.59
N GLY A 12 -0.26 9.10 -7.10
CA GLY A 12 -1.34 8.31 -6.50
C GLY A 12 -2.19 7.54 -7.50
N LYS A 13 -1.80 7.53 -8.79
CA LYS A 13 -2.48 6.74 -9.83
C LYS A 13 -1.96 5.30 -9.79
N PRO A 14 -2.80 4.31 -9.42
CA PRO A 14 -2.41 2.91 -9.48
C PRO A 14 -2.23 2.48 -10.93
N ARG A 15 -1.08 1.88 -11.25
CA ARG A 15 -0.82 1.17 -12.51
C ARG A 15 -1.17 -0.32 -12.40
N LEU A 16 -1.09 -0.86 -11.20
CA LEU A 16 -1.50 -2.23 -10.87
C LEU A 16 -2.12 -2.21 -9.47
N ALA A 17 -3.28 -2.84 -9.29
CA ALA A 17 -3.84 -3.12 -7.98
C ALA A 17 -4.51 -4.49 -8.06
N LYS A 18 -3.91 -5.48 -7.40
CA LYS A 18 -4.41 -6.85 -7.36
C LYS A 18 -4.65 -7.25 -5.91
N PHE A 19 -5.91 -7.56 -5.60
CA PHE A 19 -6.34 -8.09 -4.31
C PHE A 19 -6.57 -9.59 -4.49
N PHE A 20 -5.96 -10.40 -3.62
CA PHE A 20 -6.08 -11.87 -3.67
C PHE A 20 -7.27 -12.39 -2.89
N ASP A 21 -7.73 -11.61 -1.91
CA ASP A 21 -8.98 -11.85 -1.21
C ASP A 21 -10.08 -10.97 -1.80
N TYR A 22 -11.33 -11.45 -1.66
CA TYR A 22 -12.48 -10.62 -2.00
C TYR A 22 -12.54 -9.38 -1.10
N LEU A 23 -12.61 -8.22 -1.74
CA LEU A 23 -12.81 -6.94 -1.09
C LEU A 23 -13.76 -6.11 -1.95
N PRO A 24 -14.80 -5.47 -1.38
CA PRO A 24 -15.67 -4.57 -2.13
C PRO A 24 -14.88 -3.47 -2.84
N VAL A 25 -15.33 -3.03 -4.00
CA VAL A 25 -14.61 -2.04 -4.84
C VAL A 25 -14.39 -0.74 -4.08
N GLU A 26 -15.36 -0.31 -3.27
CA GLU A 26 -15.30 0.88 -2.44
C GLU A 26 -14.17 0.76 -1.41
N LYS A 27 -14.02 -0.42 -0.81
CA LYS A 27 -12.96 -0.73 0.15
C LYS A 27 -11.59 -0.82 -0.53
N GLN A 28 -11.51 -1.38 -1.74
CA GLN A 28 -10.28 -1.37 -2.53
C GLN A 28 -9.82 0.07 -2.83
N GLN A 29 -10.74 0.94 -3.26
CA GLN A 29 -10.46 2.35 -3.54
C GLN A 29 -10.04 3.11 -2.27
N GLU A 30 -10.73 2.86 -1.16
CA GLU A 30 -10.38 3.43 0.15
C GLU A 30 -8.95 3.05 0.55
N LEU A 31 -8.57 1.77 0.41
CA LEU A 31 -7.22 1.30 0.71
C LEU A 31 -6.16 1.95 -0.19
N ILE A 32 -6.40 2.04 -1.51
CA ILE A 32 -5.47 2.70 -2.44
C ILE A 32 -5.20 4.14 -2.00
N ARG A 33 -6.25 4.91 -1.65
CA ARG A 33 -6.12 6.30 -1.19
C ARG A 33 -5.36 6.41 0.14
N ARG A 34 -5.67 5.54 1.10
CA ARG A 34 -5.00 5.53 2.41
C ARG A 34 -3.51 5.20 2.27
N VAL A 35 -3.17 4.18 1.48
CA VAL A 35 -1.78 3.79 1.20
C VAL A 35 -1.03 4.97 0.57
N PHE A 36 -1.62 5.65 -0.42
CA PHE A 36 -1.00 6.83 -1.01
C PHE A 36 -0.71 7.93 0.01
N GLY A 37 -1.68 8.26 0.87
CA GLY A 37 -1.53 9.30 1.89
C GLY A 37 -0.37 9.01 2.86
N VAL A 38 -0.19 7.74 3.22
CA VAL A 38 0.94 7.31 4.07
C VAL A 38 2.27 7.40 3.32
N LEU A 39 2.29 7.07 2.03
CA LEU A 39 3.50 7.15 1.21
C LEU A 39 3.96 8.59 0.94
N CYS A 40 3.03 9.52 0.69
CA CYS A 40 3.34 10.91 0.41
C CYS A 40 3.87 11.70 1.61
N SER A 41 3.45 11.34 2.82
CA SER A 41 3.86 12.02 4.05
C SER A 41 5.20 11.50 4.61
N ARG A 42 5.85 10.59 3.89
CA ARG A 42 6.95 9.80 4.41
C ARG A 42 8.32 10.44 4.14
N PRO A 43 9.22 10.53 5.13
CA PRO A 43 10.59 10.97 4.90
C PRO A 43 11.39 9.93 4.07
N GLU A 44 12.41 10.39 3.34
CA GLU A 44 13.18 9.53 2.42
C GLU A 44 14.07 8.49 3.12
N ASN A 45 14.43 8.72 4.39
CA ASN A 45 15.43 7.92 5.12
C ASN A 45 14.84 6.93 6.14
N VAL A 46 13.60 6.48 5.95
CA VAL A 46 12.94 5.51 6.85
C VAL A 46 12.74 4.15 6.20
N SER A 47 12.78 3.08 7.00
CA SER A 47 12.67 1.66 6.58
C SER A 47 11.59 1.40 5.52
N ASN A 48 11.79 0.55 4.52
CA ASN A 48 10.74 0.32 3.52
C ASN A 48 9.46 -0.32 4.08
N PHE A 49 9.53 -0.88 5.29
CA PHE A 49 8.43 -1.52 5.99
C PHE A 49 7.60 -0.48 6.74
N ILE A 50 6.27 -0.57 6.59
CA ILE A 50 5.31 0.28 7.30
C ILE A 50 4.39 -0.63 8.08
N GLU A 51 4.40 -0.56 9.40
CA GLU A 51 3.44 -1.29 10.22
C GLU A 51 2.13 -0.48 10.30
N ALA A 52 1.06 -1.04 9.74
CA ALA A 52 -0.20 -0.33 9.56
C ALA A 52 -1.10 -0.42 10.80
N GLU A 53 -0.65 0.05 11.97
CA GLU A 53 -1.58 0.40 13.06
C GLU A 53 -2.42 1.64 12.71
N LEU A 54 -1.95 2.45 11.75
CA LEU A 54 -2.60 3.68 11.28
C LEU A 54 -3.81 3.42 10.34
N VAL A 55 -3.92 2.22 9.75
CA VAL A 55 -5.05 1.81 8.89
C VAL A 55 -6.05 0.99 9.72
N ARG A 56 -6.46 1.53 10.87
CA ARG A 56 -7.26 0.86 11.91
C ARG A 56 -8.73 0.63 11.56
N THR A 57 -9.02 0.25 10.32
CA THR A 57 -10.34 -0.27 9.90
C THR A 57 -10.25 -1.68 9.34
N VAL A 58 -9.04 -2.19 9.07
CA VAL A 58 -8.84 -3.59 8.69
C VAL A 58 -7.55 -4.05 9.37
N ALA A 59 -7.68 -5.01 10.28
CA ALA A 59 -6.57 -5.62 11.02
C ALA A 59 -5.62 -6.38 10.08
N LEU A 60 -4.83 -5.65 9.31
CA LEU A 60 -3.88 -6.21 8.36
C LEU A 60 -2.54 -5.51 8.58
N SER A 61 -1.63 -6.22 9.23
CA SER A 61 -0.20 -5.95 9.08
C SER A 61 0.07 -5.83 7.57
N THR A 62 0.69 -4.74 7.14
CA THR A 62 0.85 -4.42 5.71
C THR A 62 2.31 -4.15 5.45
N THR A 63 3.08 -5.18 5.14
CA THR A 63 4.49 -5.04 4.75
C THR A 63 4.66 -4.37 3.39
N ILE A 64 4.57 -3.03 3.34
CA ILE A 64 4.91 -2.24 2.15
C ILE A 64 6.40 -2.46 1.83
N LEU A 65 6.75 -2.60 0.54
CA LEU A 65 8.14 -2.73 0.10
C LEU A 65 8.40 -1.70 -0.99
N LEU A 66 8.89 -0.53 -0.59
CA LEU A 66 9.19 0.57 -1.49
C LEU A 66 10.45 0.26 -2.32
N LEU A 67 10.29 0.05 -3.63
CA LEU A 67 11.38 0.09 -4.61
C LEU A 67 11.26 1.40 -5.39
N PHE A 68 11.99 2.42 -4.97
CA PHE A 68 12.00 3.72 -5.63
C PHE A 68 12.76 3.63 -6.96
N THR A 69 12.09 3.20 -8.02
CA THR A 69 12.62 3.31 -9.39
C THR A 69 12.07 4.58 -10.01
N LEU A 70 12.62 5.74 -9.58
CA LEU A 70 12.43 7.12 -10.08
C LEU A 70 10.98 7.67 -10.28
N SER A 71 9.92 6.86 -10.24
CA SER A 71 8.55 7.29 -10.50
C SER A 71 7.46 6.28 -10.11
N LEU A 72 7.80 5.19 -9.42
CA LEU A 72 6.85 4.16 -8.98
C LEU A 72 7.07 3.73 -7.53
N TYR A 73 5.96 3.49 -6.84
CA TYR A 73 5.86 2.80 -5.57
C TYR A 73 5.39 1.37 -5.79
N PHE A 74 6.10 0.42 -5.20
CA PHE A 74 5.70 -0.97 -5.09
C PHE A 74 5.15 -1.21 -3.68
N ILE A 75 4.01 -1.86 -3.60
CA ILE A 75 3.33 -2.16 -2.33
C ILE A 75 2.96 -3.63 -2.33
N VAL A 76 3.31 -4.29 -1.23
CA VAL A 76 2.86 -5.64 -0.93
C VAL A 76 2.12 -5.58 0.40
N GLN A 77 1.04 -6.34 0.54
CA GLN A 77 0.32 -6.47 1.80
C GLN A 77 0.42 -7.91 2.26
N LYS A 78 0.98 -8.14 3.45
CA LYS A 78 1.21 -9.48 4.03
C LYS A 78 0.57 -9.56 5.40
N MET A 79 -0.37 -10.50 5.58
CA MET A 79 -0.89 -10.86 6.90
C MET A 79 0.19 -11.63 7.68
N ASN A 80 0.37 -11.26 8.95
CA ASN A 80 1.21 -11.97 9.91
C ASN A 80 0.61 -13.34 10.21
#